data_AF-A0A933TAA5-F1
#
_entry.id   AF-A0A933TAA5-F1
#
_cell.length_a   1.000
_cell.length_b   1.000
_cell.length_c   1.000
_cell.angle_alpha   90.00
_cell.angle_beta   90.00
_cell.angle_gamma   90.00
#
_symmetry.space_group_name_H-M   'P 1'
#
loop_
_entity.id
_entity.type
_entity.pdbx_description
1 polymer ?
#
loop_
_entity_poly.entity_id
_entity_poly.type
_entity_poly.pdbx_seq_one_letter_code
_entity_poly.pdbx_strand_id
1 'polypeptide(L)'
;MVVEFWGHEFKVNIVLGCIGGFLIAIVSSMFGFGGGPFMVPLMTVGLGLPMYVVVGSSLLAIFFNTLMGTMRHYQFGNFDLLFFLIMFPAAILGGFIAPQIAKRVSPLTVKRVAVAGLVLLALNLLGVY
;
A
#
# COMPACT_ATOMS: atom_id res chain seq x y z
N MET A 1 4.32 2.36 -23.68
CA MET A 1 3.50 3.57 -23.84
C MET A 1 4.26 4.73 -23.23
N VAL A 2 4.25 5.90 -23.87
CA VAL A 2 4.83 7.11 -23.27
C VAL A 2 3.72 7.80 -22.51
N VAL A 3 3.92 8.01 -21.22
CA VAL A 3 2.99 8.75 -20.36
C VAL A 3 3.62 10.11 -20.11
N GLU A 4 2.97 11.17 -20.58
CA GLU A 4 3.38 12.54 -20.29
C GLU A 4 2.75 12.97 -18.97
N PHE A 5 3.59 13.40 -18.02
CA PHE A 5 3.11 13.94 -16.75
C PHE A 5 3.88 15.21 -16.44
N TRP A 6 3.19 16.36 -16.40
CA TRP A 6 3.79 17.68 -16.18
C TRP A 6 4.94 18.03 -17.16
N GLY A 7 4.78 17.69 -18.44
CA GLY A 7 5.78 17.97 -19.49
C GLY A 7 6.99 17.05 -19.51
N HIS A 8 7.04 16.03 -18.65
CA HIS A 8 8.03 14.96 -18.70
C HIS A 8 7.43 13.67 -19.27
N GLU A 9 8.11 13.11 -20.27
CA GLU A 9 7.75 11.85 -20.91
C GLU A 9 8.35 10.65 -20.17
N PHE A 10 7.49 9.74 -19.70
CA PHE A 10 7.90 8.50 -19.05
C PHE A 10 7.57 7.30 -19.94
N LYS A 11 8.57 6.48 -20.27
CA LYS A 11 8.35 5.22 -20.99
C LYS A 11 7.88 4.15 -20.00
N VAL A 12 6.60 3.84 -20.06
CA VAL A 12 5.97 2.85 -19.18
C VAL A 12 5.71 1.55 -19.94
N ASN A 13 6.13 0.43 -19.33
CA ASN A 13 5.77 -0.90 -19.80
C ASN A 13 4.39 -1.29 -19.25
N ILE A 14 3.35 -1.10 -20.07
CA ILE A 14 1.96 -1.42 -19.70
C ILE A 14 1.78 -2.89 -19.36
N VAL A 15 2.44 -3.79 -20.09
CA VAL A 15 2.28 -5.23 -19.87
C VAL A 15 2.78 -5.59 -18.47
N LEU A 16 3.93 -5.03 -18.08
CA LEU A 16 4.48 -5.21 -16.74
C LEU A 16 3.57 -4.59 -15.66
N GLY A 17 3.06 -3.38 -15.91
CA GLY A 17 2.17 -2.68 -14.98
C GLY A 17 0.84 -3.43 -14.76
N CYS A 18 0.21 -3.90 -15.83
CA CYS A 18 -1.06 -4.62 -15.77
C CYS A 18 -0.88 -6.00 -15.12
N ILE A 19 0.10 -6.80 -15.55
CA ILE A 19 0.33 -8.14 -15.00
C ILE A 19 0.80 -8.03 -13.55
N GLY A 20 1.79 -7.18 -13.28
CA GLY A 20 2.33 -6.97 -11.93
C GLY A 20 1.26 -6.43 -10.99
N GLY A 21 0.51 -5.42 -11.42
CA GLY A 21 -0.59 -4.85 -10.64
C GLY A 21 -1.70 -5.85 -10.35
N PHE A 22 -2.06 -6.69 -11.33
CA PHE A 22 -3.05 -7.75 -11.16
C PHE A 22 -2.60 -8.83 -10.17
N LEU A 23 -1.36 -9.32 -10.30
CA LEU A 23 -0.79 -10.29 -9.37
C LEU A 23 -0.72 -9.73 -7.94
N ILE A 24 -0.25 -8.49 -7.80
CA ILE A 24 -0.21 -7.80 -6.51
C ILE A 24 -1.62 -7.64 -5.95
N ALA A 25 -2.62 -7.28 -6.77
CA ALA A 25 -4.00 -7.12 -6.32
C ALA A 25 -4.58 -8.45 -5.81
N ILE A 26 -4.36 -9.57 -6.50
CA ILE A 26 -4.80 -10.90 -6.05
C ILE A 26 -4.18 -11.23 -4.69
N VAL A 27 -2.84 -11.21 -4.62
CA VAL A 27 -2.11 -11.57 -3.40
C VAL A 27 -2.54 -10.67 -2.25
N SER A 28 -2.60 -9.37 -2.48
CA SER A 28 -2.92 -8.40 -1.43
C SER A 28 -4.38 -8.44 -0.99
N SER A 29 -5.31 -8.80 -1.89
CA SER A 29 -6.71 -9.03 -1.55
C SER A 29 -6.89 -10.28 -0.71
N MET A 30 -6.11 -11.34 -0.96
CA MET A 30 -6.16 -12.57 -0.14
C MET A 30 -5.68 -12.32 1.30
N PHE A 31 -4.64 -11.48 1.47
CA PHE A 31 -4.08 -11.17 2.79
C PHE A 31 -4.72 -9.94 3.48
N GLY A 32 -5.58 -9.19 2.78
CA GLY A 32 -6.33 -8.07 3.36
C GLY A 32 -5.55 -6.77 3.62
N PHE A 33 -4.28 -6.63 3.20
CA PHE A 33 -3.44 -5.43 3.49
C PHE A 33 -3.44 -4.38 2.37
N GLY A 34 -4.20 -4.57 1.28
CA GLY A 34 -4.43 -3.55 0.24
C GLY A 34 -3.31 -3.35 -0.80
N GLY A 35 -2.12 -3.92 -0.61
CA GLY A 35 -1.08 -4.02 -1.65
C GLY A 35 -0.07 -2.87 -1.73
N GLY A 36 -0.12 -1.92 -0.78
CA GLY A 36 0.74 -0.74 -0.76
C GLY A 36 2.26 -1.02 -0.81
N PRO A 37 2.80 -1.90 0.06
CA PRO A 37 4.21 -2.28 0.05
C PRO A 37 4.74 -2.78 -1.31
N PHE A 38 3.89 -3.34 -2.17
CA PHE A 38 4.28 -3.91 -3.45
C PHE A 38 3.94 -3.00 -4.65
N MET A 39 2.85 -2.24 -4.56
CA MET A 39 2.45 -1.28 -5.61
C MET A 39 3.47 -0.16 -5.79
N VAL A 40 4.02 0.37 -4.68
CA VAL A 40 4.99 1.48 -4.76
C VAL A 40 6.30 1.04 -5.44
N PRO A 41 6.94 -0.09 -5.08
CA PRO A 41 8.09 -0.61 -5.82
C PRO A 41 7.80 -0.99 -7.27
N LEU A 42 6.62 -1.57 -7.57
CA LEU A 42 6.23 -1.86 -8.95
C LEU A 42 6.25 -0.60 -9.81
N MET A 43 5.65 0.49 -9.32
CA MET A 43 5.56 1.72 -10.08
C MET A 43 6.88 2.51 -10.12
N THR A 44 7.65 2.53 -9.03
CA THR A 44 8.94 3.25 -8.98
C THR A 44 10.07 2.51 -9.65
N VAL A 45 10.32 1.25 -9.27
CA VAL A 45 11.44 0.45 -9.77
C VAL A 45 11.05 -0.28 -11.06
N GLY A 46 9.84 -0.84 -11.12
CA GLY A 46 9.39 -1.60 -12.28
C GLY A 46 9.00 -0.73 -13.48
N LEU A 47 8.32 0.39 -13.24
CA LEU A 47 7.84 1.29 -14.29
C LEU A 47 8.68 2.57 -14.43
N GLY A 48 9.63 2.83 -13.52
CA GLY A 48 10.49 4.02 -13.57
C GLY A 48 9.74 5.34 -13.34
N LEU A 49 8.55 5.30 -12.74
CA LEU A 49 7.73 6.50 -12.53
C LEU A 49 8.26 7.32 -11.35
N PRO A 50 8.21 8.66 -11.44
CA PRO A 50 8.69 9.53 -10.40
C PRO A 50 7.76 9.50 -9.18
N MET A 51 8.33 9.68 -7.99
CA MET A 51 7.62 9.46 -6.72
C MET A 51 6.35 10.30 -6.56
N TYR A 52 6.34 11.53 -7.09
CA TYR A 52 5.17 12.42 -7.01
C TYR A 52 3.95 11.91 -7.79
N VAL A 53 4.15 11.15 -8.88
CA VAL A 53 3.06 10.46 -9.59
C VAL A 53 2.65 9.20 -8.85
N VAL A 54 3.64 8.42 -8.43
CA VAL A 54 3.43 7.10 -7.83
C VAL A 54 2.63 7.17 -6.53
N VAL A 55 2.86 8.18 -5.68
CA VAL A 55 2.13 8.30 -4.41
C VAL A 55 0.63 8.39 -4.64
N GLY A 56 0.18 9.25 -5.56
CA GLY A 56 -1.26 9.43 -5.83
C GLY A 56 -1.89 8.22 -6.55
N SER A 57 -1.22 7.69 -7.57
CA SER A 57 -1.75 6.57 -8.35
C SER A 57 -1.81 5.26 -7.54
N SER A 58 -0.79 4.99 -6.72
CA SER A 58 -0.79 3.82 -5.85
C SER A 58 -1.88 3.89 -4.78
N LEU A 59 -2.11 5.06 -4.17
CA LEU A 59 -3.21 5.26 -3.20
C LEU A 59 -4.58 4.94 -3.82
N LEU A 60 -4.84 5.42 -5.04
CA LEU A 60 -6.08 5.12 -5.74
C LEU A 60 -6.25 3.63 -6.01
N ALA A 61 -5.18 2.95 -6.44
CA ALA A 61 -5.20 1.52 -6.69
C ALA A 61 -5.44 0.71 -5.40
N ILE A 62 -4.76 1.08 -4.31
CA ILE A 62 -4.94 0.48 -2.98
C ILE A 62 -6.37 0.68 -2.49
N PHE A 63 -6.96 1.86 -2.70
CA PHE A 63 -8.33 2.15 -2.30
C PHE A 63 -9.33 1.19 -2.96
N PHE A 64 -9.29 1.03 -4.29
CA PHE A 64 -10.18 0.10 -4.99
C PHE A 64 -9.93 -1.35 -4.59
N ASN A 65 -8.66 -1.74 -4.41
CA ASN A 65 -8.29 -3.08 -4.00
C ASN A 65 -8.83 -3.42 -2.60
N THR A 66 -8.62 -2.53 -1.64
CA THR A 66 -9.14 -2.69 -0.28
C THR A 66 -10.67 -2.66 -0.26
N LEU A 67 -11.31 -1.78 -1.04
CA LEU A 67 -12.77 -1.73 -1.13
C LEU A 67 -13.35 -3.06 -1.61
N MET A 68 -12.77 -3.64 -2.66
CA MET A 68 -13.18 -4.94 -3.19
C MET A 68 -12.91 -6.07 -2.18
N GLY A 69 -11.73 -6.07 -1.54
CA GLY A 69 -11.39 -7.01 -0.49
C GLY A 69 -12.37 -6.97 0.68
N THR A 70 -12.64 -5.78 1.22
CA THR A 70 -13.61 -5.57 2.31
C THR A 70 -15.01 -6.03 1.91
N MET A 71 -15.48 -5.69 0.71
CA MET A 71 -16.79 -6.13 0.23
C MET A 71 -16.87 -7.66 0.15
N ARG A 72 -15.80 -8.32 -0.27
CA ARG A 72 -15.74 -9.78 -0.35
C ARG A 72 -15.71 -10.44 1.04
N HIS A 73 -14.91 -9.90 1.96
CA HIS A 73 -14.89 -10.36 3.35
C HIS A 73 -16.25 -10.18 4.06
N TYR A 74 -16.95 -9.09 3.74
CA TYR A 74 -18.31 -8.85 4.21
C TYR A 74 -19.29 -9.92 3.70
N GLN A 75 -19.24 -10.26 2.41
CA GLN A 75 -20.07 -11.33 1.82
C GLN A 75 -19.80 -12.72 2.44
N PHE A 76 -18.56 -12.98 2.88
CA PHE A 76 -18.20 -14.23 3.55
C PHE A 76 -18.62 -14.29 5.02
N GLY A 77 -19.24 -13.23 5.58
CA GLY A 77 -19.66 -13.18 6.98
C GLY A 77 -18.51 -12.99 7.98
N ASN A 78 -17.29 -12.72 7.50
CA ASN A 78 -16.10 -12.49 8.33
C ASN A 78 -15.99 -11.03 8.82
N PHE A 79 -17.13 -10.34 8.97
CA PHE A 79 -17.16 -8.93 9.31
C PHE A 79 -17.48 -8.73 10.79
N ASP A 80 -16.46 -8.32 11.54
CA ASP A 80 -16.62 -7.90 12.93
C ASP A 80 -16.80 -6.37 13.00
N LEU A 81 -18.03 -5.96 13.32
CA LEU A 81 -18.42 -4.55 13.42
C LEU A 81 -17.69 -3.83 14.57
N LEU A 82 -17.40 -4.53 15.68
CA LEU A 82 -16.73 -3.93 16.83
C LEU A 82 -15.28 -3.61 16.48
N PHE A 83 -14.57 -4.55 15.86
CA PHE A 83 -13.21 -4.31 15.35
C PHE A 83 -13.20 -3.17 14.32
N PHE A 84 -14.16 -3.15 13.40
CA PHE A 84 -14.27 -2.07 12.41
C PHE A 84 -14.43 -0.70 13.09
N LEU A 85 -15.34 -0.57 14.06
CA LEU A 85 -15.60 0.70 14.76
C LEU A 85 -14.39 1.21 15.55
N ILE A 86 -13.53 0.32 16.04
CA ILE A 86 -12.30 0.69 16.74
C ILE A 86 -11.20 1.06 15.74
N MET A 87 -11.02 0.26 14.69
CA MET A 87 -9.93 0.45 13.74
C MET A 87 -10.16 1.61 12.77
N PHE A 88 -11.41 1.88 12.38
CA PHE A 88 -11.75 2.96 11.45
C PHE A 88 -11.26 4.35 11.89
N PRO A 89 -11.59 4.86 13.09
CA PRO A 89 -11.09 6.16 13.55
C PRO A 89 -9.58 6.14 13.77
N ALA A 90 -9.01 5.02 14.26
CA ALA A 90 -7.57 4.87 14.42
C ALA A 90 -6.82 4.96 13.09
N ALA A 91 -7.36 4.34 12.03
CA ALA A 91 -6.79 4.38 10.68
C ALA A 91 -6.86 5.78 10.07
N ILE A 92 -7.98 6.50 10.26
CA ILE A 92 -8.12 7.89 9.82
C ILE A 92 -7.09 8.77 10.53
N LEU A 93 -7.07 8.75 11.86
CA LEU A 93 -6.14 9.56 12.65
C LEU A 93 -4.69 9.22 12.29
N GLY A 94 -4.36 7.94 12.19
CA GLY A 94 -3.03 7.47 11.76
C GLY A 94 -2.65 7.98 10.37
N GLY A 95 -3.56 7.90 9.40
CA GLY A 95 -3.35 8.38 8.04
C GLY A 95 -3.10 9.88 7.92
N PHE A 96 -3.73 10.69 8.79
CA PHE A 96 -3.51 12.14 8.83
C PHE A 96 -2.27 12.54 9.64
N ILE A 97 -2.03 11.89 10.79
CA ILE A 97 -0.97 12.27 11.73
C ILE A 97 0.39 11.72 11.28
N ALA A 98 0.46 10.48 10.79
CA ALA A 98 1.73 9.82 10.46
C ALA A 98 2.56 10.59 9.40
N PRO A 99 1.99 11.12 8.29
CA PRO A 99 2.74 11.93 7.34
C PRO A 99 3.26 13.25 7.95
N GLN A 100 2.53 13.83 8.89
CA GLN A 100 2.94 15.08 9.57
C GLN A 100 4.15 14.84 10.48
N ILE A 101 4.15 13.71 11.20
CA ILE A 101 5.28 13.28 12.03
C ILE A 101 6.47 12.92 11.13
N ALA A 102 6.24 12.16 10.05
CA ALA A 102 7.28 11.71 9.15
C ALA A 102 8.06 12.88 8.51
N LYS A 103 7.42 14.03 8.28
CA LYS A 103 8.08 15.25 7.78
C LYS A 103 9.05 15.89 8.77
N ARG A 104 8.91 15.62 10.08
CA ARG A 104 9.75 16.19 11.14
C ARG A 104 10.91 15.28 11.55
N VAL A 105 10.95 14.07 11.02
CA VAL A 105 11.91 13.03 11.38
C VAL A 105 12.81 12.74 10.17
N SER A 106 14.05 12.32 10.42
CA SER A 106 14.96 11.98 9.32
C SER A 106 14.39 10.82 8.46
N PRO A 107 14.51 10.87 7.11
CA PRO A 107 14.04 9.79 6.24
C PRO A 107 14.64 8.42 6.60
N LEU A 108 15.88 8.42 7.10
CA LEU A 108 16.58 7.21 7.52
C LEU A 108 15.94 6.59 8.77
N THR A 109 15.55 7.42 9.74
CA THR A 109 14.84 6.96 10.95
C THR A 109 13.47 6.40 10.59
N VAL A 110 12.71 7.07 9.72
CA VAL A 110 11.40 6.56 9.25
C VAL A 110 11.55 5.18 8.62
N LYS A 111 12.54 5.02 7.73
CA LYS A 111 12.85 3.72 7.10
C LYS A 111 13.22 2.65 8.14
N ARG A 112 14.07 2.99 9.13
CA ARG A 112 14.49 2.05 10.18
C ARG A 112 13.32 1.60 11.05
N VAL A 113 12.45 2.52 11.46
CA VAL A 113 11.25 2.20 12.26
C VAL A 113 10.32 1.27 11.48
N ALA A 114 10.09 1.54 10.19
CA ALA A 114 9.26 0.68 9.34
C ALA A 114 9.85 -0.75 9.23
N VAL A 115 11.16 -0.86 9.00
CA VAL A 115 11.84 -2.17 8.92
C VAL A 115 11.78 -2.91 10.26
N ALA A 116 12.04 -2.23 11.37
CA ALA A 116 11.97 -2.83 12.71
C ALA A 116 10.57 -3.38 13.01
N GLY A 117 9.52 -2.61 12.69
CA GLY A 117 8.13 -3.05 12.85
C GLY A 117 7.79 -4.27 11.99
N LEU A 118 8.24 -4.30 10.73
CA LEU A 118 8.03 -5.45 9.84
C LEU A 118 8.78 -6.70 10.32
N VAL A 119 10.00 -6.55 10.81
CA VAL A 119 10.77 -7.67 11.38
C VAL A 119 10.08 -8.21 12.62
N LEU A 120 9.63 -7.36 13.54
CA LEU A 120 8.88 -7.79 14.72
C LEU A 120 7.59 -8.53 14.35
N LEU A 121 6.85 -8.04 13.36
CA LEU A 121 5.66 -8.71 12.86
C LEU A 121 6.00 -10.09 12.26
N ALA A 122 7.02 -10.16 11.40
CA ALA A 122 7.45 -11.42 10.78
C ALA A 122 7.86 -12.45 11.83
N LEU A 123 8.58 -11.99 12.86
CA LEU A 123 9.02 -12.79 13.99
C LEU A 123 7.87 -13.38 14.80
N ASN A 124 6.83 -12.57 15.08
CA ASN A 124 5.63 -13.05 15.78
C ASN A 124 4.81 -14.03 14.91
N LEU A 125 4.68 -13.76 13.60
CA LEU A 125 4.00 -14.67 12.66
C LEU A 125 4.74 -16.01 12.48
N LEU A 126 6.06 -16.04 12.64
CA LEU A 126 6.87 -17.26 12.62
C LEU A 126 6.81 -18.05 13.94
N GLY A 127 6.14 -17.54 14.97
CA GLY A 127 6.01 -18.19 16.27
C GLY A 127 7.33 -18.27 17.05
N VAL A 128 8.29 -17.40 16.73
CA VAL A 128 9.58 -17.32 17.44
C VAL A 128 9.38 -16.66 18.82
N TYR A 129 8.26 -15.96 19.02
CA TYR A 129 7.83 -15.29 20.26
C TYR A 129 6.30 -15.18 20.31
#